data_AF-A0A931LKS4-F1
#
_entry.id   AF-A0A931LKS4-F1
#
_cell.length_a   1.000
_cell.length_b   1.000
_cell.length_c   1.000
_cell.angle_alpha   90.00
_cell.angle_beta   90.00
_cell.angle_gamma   90.00
#
_symmetry.space_group_name_H-M   'P 1'
#
loop_
_entity.id
_entity.type
_entity.pdbx_description
1 polymer ?
#
loop_
_entity_poly.entity_id
_entity_poly.type
_entity_poly.pdbx_seq_one_letter_code
_entity_poly.pdbx_strand_id
1 'polypeptide(L)'
;MKAWLLAASLLLAPWPAAFAIDVGTVQGSLQVDGVTVALTHAFAHLHDNAERLLHRPRELRILLADREVPRDALGGIALPALMRMAREGRVRGLLLRLDADQPTREVLTPLRPPVDPDQPVVVRKISVAHNRVTGEIEYGDRLRFSAPLFSERRVTEDLRGEAARQSVQARVLGSTQGLERIVVRGDRATAIFTGGKWLTLVRETAGWRTDD
;
A
#
# COMPACT_ATOMS: atom_id res chain seq x y z
N MET A 1 38.80 -23.75 -57.14
CA MET A 1 38.60 -22.79 -56.03
C MET A 1 37.19 -22.99 -55.48
N LYS A 2 37.05 -23.55 -54.26
CA LYS A 2 35.75 -23.86 -53.64
C LYS A 2 35.44 -22.78 -52.59
N ALA A 3 34.39 -21.98 -52.82
CA ALA A 3 33.90 -20.98 -51.88
C ALA A 3 33.05 -21.66 -50.78
N TRP A 4 33.43 -21.42 -49.52
CA TRP A 4 32.72 -21.89 -48.34
C TRP A 4 31.47 -21.03 -48.09
N LEU A 5 30.30 -21.64 -48.11
CA LEU A 5 29.04 -21.07 -47.60
C LEU A 5 29.02 -21.25 -46.08
N LEU A 6 29.39 -20.19 -45.34
CA LEU A 6 29.16 -20.09 -43.90
C LEU A 6 27.69 -19.74 -43.67
N ALA A 7 26.89 -20.76 -43.32
CA ALA A 7 25.53 -20.59 -42.84
C ALA A 7 25.56 -19.99 -41.42
N ALA A 8 25.23 -18.70 -41.31
CA ALA A 8 25.02 -18.04 -40.03
C ALA A 8 23.69 -18.48 -39.42
N SER A 9 23.72 -19.50 -38.56
CA SER A 9 22.59 -19.88 -37.73
C SER A 9 22.35 -18.81 -36.66
N LEU A 10 21.40 -17.90 -36.92
CA LEU A 10 20.81 -17.03 -35.91
C LEU A 10 20.11 -17.89 -34.87
N LEU A 11 20.70 -18.03 -33.68
CA LEU A 11 20.05 -18.58 -32.50
C LEU A 11 19.00 -17.57 -32.01
N LEU A 12 17.73 -17.80 -32.38
CA LEU A 12 16.57 -17.14 -31.79
C LEU A 12 16.44 -17.58 -30.32
N ALA A 13 17.11 -16.89 -29.41
CA ALA A 13 16.85 -17.05 -27.99
C ALA A 13 15.42 -16.57 -27.69
N PRO A 14 14.56 -17.36 -27.03
CA PRO A 14 13.24 -16.89 -26.62
C PRO A 14 13.44 -15.71 -25.66
N TRP A 15 12.98 -14.53 -26.07
CA TRP A 15 12.89 -13.40 -25.16
C TRP A 15 11.96 -13.80 -24.01
N PRO A 16 12.39 -13.63 -22.75
CA PRO A 16 11.51 -13.91 -21.63
C PRO A 16 10.26 -13.05 -21.80
N ALA A 17 9.11 -13.70 -21.98
CA ALA A 17 7.84 -13.02 -21.96
C ALA A 17 7.77 -12.30 -20.62
N ALA A 18 7.83 -10.96 -20.67
CA ALA A 18 7.58 -10.15 -19.50
C ALA A 18 6.16 -10.51 -19.05
N PHE A 19 6.05 -11.27 -17.96
CA PHE A 19 4.76 -11.57 -17.36
C PHE A 19 4.14 -10.23 -17.01
N ALA A 20 3.14 -9.82 -17.80
CA ALA A 20 2.39 -8.61 -17.55
C ALA A 20 1.80 -8.75 -16.16
N ILE A 21 2.35 -7.98 -15.22
CA ILE A 21 1.83 -7.94 -13.86
C ILE A 21 0.41 -7.41 -14.00
N ASP A 22 -0.57 -8.25 -13.69
CA ASP A 22 -1.97 -7.88 -13.68
C ASP A 22 -2.16 -6.65 -12.78
N VAL A 23 -2.41 -5.50 -13.41
CA VAL A 23 -2.41 -4.17 -12.77
C VAL A 23 -3.63 -3.91 -11.88
N GLY A 24 -4.60 -4.82 -11.89
CA GLY A 24 -5.89 -4.62 -11.24
C GLY A 24 -6.75 -3.58 -11.95
N THR A 25 -8.06 -3.78 -11.93
CA THR A 25 -9.01 -3.00 -12.74
C THR A 25 -10.24 -2.62 -11.94
N VAL A 26 -10.80 -1.45 -12.26
CA VAL A 26 -12.12 -1.01 -11.76
C VAL A 26 -13.02 -0.75 -12.96
N GLN A 27 -14.31 -1.09 -12.82
CA GLN A 27 -15.38 -0.72 -13.72
C GLN A 27 -16.30 0.25 -12.97
N GLY A 28 -16.35 1.49 -13.45
CA GLY A 28 -17.23 2.55 -12.95
C GLY A 28 -16.49 3.86 -12.73
N SER A 29 -17.21 4.85 -12.21
CA SER A 29 -16.70 6.19 -11.97
C SER A 29 -17.13 6.71 -10.62
N LEU A 30 -16.33 7.61 -10.08
CA LEU A 30 -16.62 8.34 -8.87
C LEU A 30 -17.17 9.71 -9.25
N GLN A 31 -18.35 10.08 -8.74
CA GLN A 31 -18.85 11.46 -8.83
C GLN A 31 -18.32 12.27 -7.66
N VAL A 32 -17.64 13.37 -7.96
CA VAL A 32 -17.06 14.27 -6.96
C VAL A 32 -17.33 15.70 -7.36
N ASP A 33 -18.16 16.41 -6.58
CA ASP A 33 -18.49 17.83 -6.82
C ASP A 33 -18.95 18.10 -8.28
N GLY A 34 -19.73 17.18 -8.86
CA GLY A 34 -20.18 17.26 -10.25
C GLY A 34 -19.13 16.90 -11.30
N VAL A 35 -17.93 16.50 -10.88
CA VAL A 35 -16.87 15.98 -11.75
C VAL A 35 -16.86 14.45 -11.72
N THR A 36 -17.02 13.85 -12.89
CA THR A 36 -16.84 12.41 -13.09
C THR A 36 -15.36 12.06 -13.10
N VAL A 37 -14.91 11.25 -12.14
CA VAL A 37 -13.57 10.68 -12.09
C VAL A 37 -13.64 9.21 -12.50
N ALA A 38 -13.10 8.86 -13.66
CA ALA A 38 -13.00 7.46 -14.09
C ALA A 38 -12.00 6.71 -13.18
N LEU A 39 -12.45 5.64 -12.53
CA LEU A 39 -11.60 4.76 -11.75
C LEU A 39 -11.14 3.63 -12.65
N THR A 40 -9.83 3.50 -12.82
CA THR A 40 -9.24 2.58 -13.82
C THR A 40 -8.33 1.55 -13.18
N HIS A 41 -7.79 1.83 -11.99
CA HIS A 41 -6.82 0.99 -11.30
C HIS A 41 -7.35 0.52 -9.94
N ALA A 42 -7.06 -0.73 -9.58
CA ALA A 42 -7.45 -1.31 -8.30
C ALA A 42 -6.23 -1.94 -7.62
N PHE A 43 -5.97 -1.56 -6.37
CA PHE A 43 -4.88 -2.11 -5.58
C PHE A 43 -5.42 -2.65 -4.27
N ALA A 44 -4.98 -3.84 -3.86
CA ALA A 44 -5.29 -4.37 -2.54
C ALA A 44 -3.99 -4.56 -1.75
N HIS A 45 -3.98 -4.09 -0.51
CA HIS A 45 -2.87 -4.20 0.41
C HIS A 45 -3.33 -4.76 1.74
N LEU A 46 -2.76 -5.88 2.14
CA LEU A 46 -2.97 -6.49 3.45
C LEU A 46 -1.88 -5.99 4.40
N HIS A 47 -2.26 -5.03 5.24
CA HIS A 47 -1.42 -4.47 6.29
C HIS A 47 -1.44 -5.37 7.53
N ASP A 48 -0.26 -5.64 8.05
CA ASP A 48 -0.06 -6.43 9.27
C ASP A 48 0.26 -5.47 10.41
N ASN A 49 -0.68 -5.25 11.34
CA ASN A 49 -0.52 -4.28 12.44
C ASN A 49 0.24 -4.91 13.62
N ALA A 50 1.40 -5.51 13.36
CA ALA A 50 2.25 -6.06 14.40
C ALA A 50 2.70 -4.99 15.41
N GLU A 51 2.74 -3.72 14.99
CA GLU A 51 3.01 -2.54 15.82
C GLU A 51 1.94 -2.31 16.90
N ARG A 52 0.71 -2.83 16.70
CA ARG A 52 -0.46 -2.64 17.58
C ARG A 52 -0.88 -1.17 17.71
N LEU A 53 -0.67 -0.38 16.65
CA LEU A 53 -1.05 1.04 16.61
C LEU A 53 -2.42 1.26 15.98
N LEU A 54 -2.92 0.29 15.20
CA LEU A 54 -4.30 0.26 14.76
C LEU A 54 -5.17 -0.58 15.71
N HIS A 55 -6.48 -0.32 15.74
CA HIS A 55 -7.42 -1.10 16.55
C HIS A 55 -7.58 -2.55 16.06
N ARG A 56 -7.25 -2.83 14.79
CA ARG A 56 -7.43 -4.14 14.16
C ARG A 56 -6.08 -4.84 14.01
N PRO A 57 -5.99 -6.17 14.20
CA PRO A 57 -4.73 -6.90 14.07
C PRO A 57 -4.23 -6.94 12.61
N ARG A 58 -5.16 -6.99 11.65
CA ARG A 58 -4.88 -6.95 10.22
C ARG A 58 -5.87 -6.02 9.55
N GLU A 59 -5.40 -5.25 8.58
CA GLU A 59 -6.23 -4.30 7.84
C GLU A 59 -6.10 -4.59 6.35
N LEU A 60 -7.23 -4.85 5.70
CA LEU A 60 -7.29 -4.92 4.25
C LEU A 60 -7.59 -3.53 3.70
N ARG A 61 -6.68 -3.00 2.89
CA ARG A 61 -6.80 -1.72 2.21
C ARG A 61 -7.07 -1.95 0.75
N ILE A 62 -8.13 -1.35 0.22
CA ILE A 62 -8.46 -1.42 -1.20
C ILE A 62 -8.48 0.00 -1.74
N LEU A 63 -7.63 0.28 -2.72
CA LEU A 63 -7.55 1.57 -3.39
C LEU A 63 -8.11 1.43 -4.79
N LEU A 64 -9.16 2.20 -5.08
CA LEU A 64 -9.73 2.37 -6.41
C LEU A 64 -9.30 3.75 -6.90
N ALA A 65 -8.46 3.83 -7.94
CA ALA A 65 -7.80 5.07 -8.33
C ALA A 65 -7.96 5.40 -9.83
N ASP A 66 -7.85 6.69 -10.15
CA ASP A 66 -7.88 7.19 -11.52
C ASP A 66 -6.60 6.90 -12.32
N ARG A 67 -5.54 6.45 -11.64
CA ARG A 67 -4.22 6.17 -12.23
C ARG A 67 -3.43 5.16 -11.39
N GLU A 68 -2.28 4.76 -11.92
CA GLU A 68 -1.35 3.90 -11.19
C GLU A 68 -0.78 4.61 -9.94
N VAL A 69 -0.68 3.85 -8.84
CA VAL A 69 -0.15 4.32 -7.55
C VAL A 69 0.97 3.40 -7.11
N PRO A 70 2.12 3.93 -6.65
CA PRO A 70 3.19 3.11 -6.08
C PRO A 70 2.67 2.21 -4.95
N ARG A 71 3.02 0.92 -4.99
CA ARG A 71 2.47 -0.08 -4.04
C ARG A 71 2.80 0.24 -2.59
N ASP A 72 3.96 0.82 -2.36
CA ASP A 72 4.46 1.23 -1.04
C ASP A 72 3.68 2.43 -0.47
N ALA A 73 2.96 3.20 -1.29
CA ALA A 73 2.10 4.27 -0.81
C ALA A 73 0.94 3.76 0.05
N LEU A 74 0.56 2.48 -0.09
CA LEU A 74 -0.46 1.81 0.72
C LEU A 74 0.08 1.17 2.00
N GLY A 75 1.39 1.21 2.24
CA GLY A 75 2.03 0.62 3.43
C GLY A 75 2.04 1.55 4.65
N GLY A 76 2.32 0.99 5.83
CA GLY A 76 2.52 1.76 7.06
C GLY A 76 1.23 2.15 7.80
N ILE A 77 1.35 2.89 8.89
CA ILE A 77 0.28 3.02 9.91
C ILE A 77 -0.69 4.18 9.62
N ALA A 78 -0.23 5.19 8.87
CA ALA A 78 -1.00 6.42 8.61
C ALA A 78 -1.13 6.78 7.11
N LEU A 79 -0.67 5.91 6.21
CA LEU A 79 -0.72 6.13 4.75
C LEU A 79 -0.20 7.53 4.30
N PRO A 80 0.88 8.06 4.88
CA PRO A 80 1.27 9.46 4.66
C PRO A 80 1.56 9.76 3.18
N ALA A 81 2.20 8.82 2.47
CA ALA A 81 2.51 8.96 1.06
C ALA A 81 1.24 9.06 0.20
N LEU A 82 0.25 8.18 0.40
CA LEU A 82 -1.02 8.23 -0.32
C LEU A 82 -1.79 9.53 -0.01
N MET A 83 -1.83 9.93 1.26
CA MET A 83 -2.53 11.15 1.68
C MET A 83 -1.88 12.41 1.10
N ARG A 84 -0.54 12.45 1.03
CA ARG A 84 0.21 13.52 0.36
C ARG A 84 -0.12 13.56 -1.13
N MET A 85 -0.08 12.43 -1.82
CA MET A 85 -0.46 12.35 -3.23
C MET A 85 -1.90 12.83 -3.48
N ALA A 86 -2.84 12.46 -2.61
CA ALA A 86 -4.24 12.87 -2.73
C ALA A 86 -4.38 14.40 -2.54
N ARG A 87 -3.73 14.96 -1.52
CA ARG A 87 -3.73 16.40 -1.24
C ARG A 87 -3.12 17.22 -2.39
N GLU A 88 -2.07 16.70 -3.02
CA GLU A 88 -1.41 17.30 -4.17
C GLU A 88 -2.18 17.10 -5.50
N GLY A 89 -3.34 16.41 -5.47
CA GLY A 89 -4.12 16.10 -6.67
C GLY A 89 -3.42 15.09 -7.60
N ARG A 90 -2.36 14.44 -7.13
CA ARG A 90 -1.59 13.43 -7.88
C ARG A 90 -2.29 12.09 -7.93
N VAL A 91 -3.29 11.84 -7.10
CA VAL A 91 -4.19 10.69 -7.19
C VAL A 91 -5.60 11.14 -6.81
N ARG A 92 -6.60 10.59 -7.49
CA ARG A 92 -8.01 10.69 -7.09
C ARG A 92 -8.60 9.29 -7.01
N GLY A 93 -9.47 9.07 -6.03
CA GLY A 93 -10.05 7.75 -5.86
C GLY A 93 -10.76 7.53 -4.53
N LEU A 94 -10.94 6.25 -4.23
CA LEU A 94 -11.55 5.75 -3.00
C LEU A 94 -10.58 4.80 -2.31
N LEU A 95 -10.33 5.05 -1.02
CA LEU A 95 -9.63 4.11 -0.15
C LEU A 95 -10.64 3.45 0.79
N LEU A 96 -10.76 2.13 0.70
CA LEU A 96 -11.54 1.32 1.64
C LEU A 96 -10.58 0.67 2.65
N ARG A 97 -10.90 0.80 3.93
CA ARG A 97 -10.15 0.18 5.03
C ARG A 97 -11.05 -0.78 5.80
N LEU A 98 -10.78 -2.07 5.63
CA LEU A 98 -11.60 -3.17 6.09
C LEU A 98 -10.85 -3.97 7.15
N ASP A 99 -11.60 -4.62 8.03
CA ASP A 99 -11.06 -5.74 8.80
C ASP A 99 -10.81 -6.91 7.84
N ALA A 100 -9.58 -7.43 7.80
CA ALA A 100 -9.23 -8.51 6.88
C ALA A 100 -9.93 -9.83 7.20
N ASP A 101 -10.31 -10.03 8.47
CA ASP A 101 -10.98 -11.25 8.94
C ASP A 101 -12.52 -11.08 8.91
N GLN A 102 -13.01 -9.83 8.91
CA GLN A 102 -14.43 -9.48 8.78
C GLN A 102 -14.63 -8.30 7.79
N PRO A 103 -14.56 -8.53 6.47
CA PRO A 103 -14.47 -7.47 5.46
C PRO A 103 -15.79 -6.73 5.19
N THR A 104 -16.63 -6.56 6.21
CA THR A 104 -17.94 -5.88 6.17
C THR A 104 -17.98 -4.62 7.03
N ARG A 105 -16.92 -4.31 7.80
CA ARG A 105 -16.80 -3.10 8.64
C ARG A 105 -15.78 -2.12 8.06
N GLU A 106 -16.24 -0.93 7.71
CA GLU A 106 -15.54 -0.13 6.70
C GLU A 106 -15.32 1.31 7.16
N VAL A 107 -14.12 1.82 6.88
CA VAL A 107 -13.87 3.25 6.79
C VAL A 107 -13.58 3.54 5.33
N LEU A 108 -14.42 4.35 4.69
CA LEU A 108 -14.14 4.89 3.37
C LEU A 108 -13.46 6.24 3.51
N THR A 109 -12.42 6.48 2.74
CA THR A 109 -11.81 7.80 2.61
C THR A 109 -11.73 8.18 1.13
N PRO A 110 -12.52 9.17 0.68
CA PRO A 110 -12.31 9.82 -0.61
C PRO A 110 -10.93 10.47 -0.65
N LEU A 111 -10.16 10.20 -1.70
CA LEU A 111 -8.81 10.74 -1.87
C LEU A 111 -8.87 12.01 -2.73
N ARG A 112 -9.16 13.15 -2.11
CA ARG A 112 -9.24 14.46 -2.77
C ARG A 112 -9.08 15.63 -1.79
N PRO A 113 -8.69 16.82 -2.28
CA PRO A 113 -8.84 18.06 -1.54
C PRO A 113 -10.16 18.79 -1.90
N PRO A 114 -10.89 19.39 -0.92
CA PRO A 114 -10.82 19.10 0.51
C PRO A 114 -11.34 17.69 0.80
N VAL A 115 -10.81 17.05 1.85
CA VAL A 115 -11.32 15.75 2.33
C VAL A 115 -12.61 16.05 3.10
N ASP A 116 -13.76 15.90 2.44
CA ASP A 116 -15.05 15.97 3.10
C ASP A 116 -15.34 14.59 3.74
N PRO A 117 -15.55 14.51 5.07
CA PRO A 117 -15.76 13.23 5.72
C PRO A 117 -17.12 12.60 5.36
N ASP A 118 -17.07 11.28 5.19
CA ASP A 118 -18.15 10.32 5.42
C ASP A 118 -19.42 10.45 4.57
N GLN A 119 -19.28 10.26 3.26
CA GLN A 119 -20.38 9.63 2.52
C GLN A 119 -20.41 8.13 2.83
N PRO A 120 -21.57 7.57 3.22
CA PRO A 120 -21.69 6.14 3.49
C PRO A 120 -21.46 5.34 2.21
N VAL A 121 -20.65 4.30 2.32
CA VAL A 121 -20.48 3.28 1.28
C VAL A 121 -21.26 2.06 1.67
N VAL A 122 -21.92 1.45 0.68
CA VAL A 122 -22.48 0.13 0.85
C VAL A 122 -21.60 -0.86 0.10
N VAL A 123 -20.82 -1.64 0.84
CA VAL A 123 -20.17 -2.81 0.28
C VAL A 123 -21.19 -3.92 0.10
N ARG A 124 -21.36 -4.34 -1.16
CA ARG A 124 -22.31 -5.37 -1.55
C ARG A 124 -21.67 -6.74 -1.48
N LYS A 125 -20.43 -6.87 -1.97
CA LYS A 125 -19.70 -8.13 -2.03
C LYS A 125 -18.20 -7.88 -2.03
N ILE A 126 -17.49 -8.61 -1.19
CA ILE A 126 -16.02 -8.69 -1.23
C ILE A 126 -15.62 -10.16 -1.13
N SER A 127 -14.66 -10.55 -1.96
CA SER A 127 -14.03 -11.87 -1.93
C SER A 127 -12.52 -11.70 -1.89
N VAL A 128 -11.88 -12.29 -0.89
CA VAL A 128 -10.44 -12.25 -0.68
C VAL A 128 -9.87 -13.63 -0.98
N ALA A 129 -9.12 -13.73 -2.07
CA ALA A 129 -8.35 -14.91 -2.44
C ALA A 129 -6.86 -14.70 -2.11
N HIS A 130 -6.03 -15.72 -2.34
CA HIS A 130 -4.61 -15.71 -1.96
C HIS A 130 -3.82 -14.53 -2.57
N ASN A 131 -4.09 -14.19 -3.83
CA ASN A 131 -3.35 -13.18 -4.59
C ASN A 131 -4.24 -12.07 -5.16
N ARG A 132 -5.53 -12.04 -4.80
CA ARG A 132 -6.50 -11.15 -5.42
C ARG A 132 -7.66 -10.84 -4.50
N VAL A 133 -8.13 -9.60 -4.56
CA VAL A 133 -9.40 -9.18 -3.96
C VAL A 133 -10.33 -8.76 -5.08
N THR A 134 -11.54 -9.29 -5.08
CA THR A 134 -12.60 -8.83 -5.98
C THR A 134 -13.75 -8.29 -5.15
N GLY A 135 -14.48 -7.34 -5.70
CA GLY A 135 -15.64 -6.83 -5.01
C GLY A 135 -16.54 -5.94 -5.84
N GLU A 136 -17.67 -5.65 -5.24
CA GLU A 136 -18.68 -4.72 -5.72
C GLU A 136 -19.07 -3.80 -4.57
N ILE A 137 -18.98 -2.49 -4.82
CA ILE A 137 -19.32 -1.44 -3.86
C ILE A 137 -20.28 -0.45 -4.51
N GLU A 138 -21.02 0.26 -3.70
CA GLU A 138 -21.94 1.31 -4.14
C GLU A 138 -21.58 2.63 -3.46
N TYR A 139 -21.27 3.62 -4.30
CA TYR A 139 -20.95 4.99 -3.89
C TYR A 139 -21.42 5.94 -4.99
N GLY A 140 -22.67 6.38 -4.88
CA GLY A 140 -23.40 6.99 -5.99
C GLY A 140 -23.77 5.93 -7.05
N ASP A 141 -22.76 5.46 -7.77
CA ASP A 141 -22.88 4.38 -8.77
C ASP A 141 -22.31 3.06 -8.25
N ARG A 142 -22.66 1.96 -8.94
CA ARG A 142 -22.09 0.63 -8.71
C ARG A 142 -20.68 0.55 -9.30
N LEU A 143 -19.71 0.20 -8.45
CA LEU A 143 -18.33 -0.03 -8.84
C LEU A 143 -17.98 -1.51 -8.69
N ARG A 144 -17.33 -2.09 -9.70
CA ARG A 144 -16.79 -3.46 -9.64
C ARG A 144 -15.28 -3.43 -9.79
N PHE A 145 -14.57 -4.22 -9.00
CA PHE A 145 -13.11 -4.22 -9.05
C PHE A 145 -12.51 -5.61 -8.90
N SER A 146 -11.27 -5.71 -9.39
CA SER A 146 -10.40 -6.87 -9.29
C SER A 146 -8.99 -6.35 -9.05
N ALA A 147 -8.48 -6.51 -7.83
CA ALA A 147 -7.22 -5.93 -7.40
C ALA A 147 -6.22 -7.03 -7.02
N PRO A 148 -4.98 -7.03 -7.53
CA PRO A 148 -3.93 -7.89 -6.98
C PRO A 148 -3.74 -7.60 -5.50
N LEU A 149 -3.64 -8.65 -4.69
CA LEU A 149 -3.42 -8.56 -3.25
C LEU A 149 -1.93 -8.59 -2.95
N PHE A 150 -1.42 -7.49 -2.42
CA PHE A 150 -0.07 -7.39 -1.89
C PHE A 150 -0.10 -7.52 -0.38
N SER A 151 0.82 -8.30 0.18
CA SER A 151 1.04 -8.32 1.61
C SER A 151 2.13 -7.33 1.98
N GLU A 152 1.97 -6.66 3.12
CA GLU A 152 3.07 -5.93 3.71
C GLU A 152 4.26 -6.84 4.00
N ARG A 153 5.46 -6.25 4.01
CA ARG A 153 6.66 -6.98 4.37
C ARG A 153 6.53 -7.50 5.80
N ARG A 154 6.96 -8.75 5.99
CA ARG A 154 6.97 -9.38 7.31
C ARG A 154 7.85 -8.59 8.27
N VAL A 155 7.45 -8.57 9.53
CA VAL A 155 8.33 -8.12 10.61
C VAL A 155 9.56 -9.02 10.63
N THR A 156 10.73 -8.41 10.44
CA THR A 156 12.02 -9.11 10.55
C THR A 156 12.60 -8.95 11.95
N GLU A 157 12.30 -7.84 12.63
CA GLU A 157 12.75 -7.57 14.00
C GLU A 157 11.66 -6.84 14.79
N ASP A 158 11.43 -7.25 16.03
CA ASP A 158 10.56 -6.58 17.00
C ASP A 158 11.39 -6.26 18.26
N LEU A 159 12.05 -5.10 18.25
CA LEU A 159 12.95 -4.67 19.32
C LEU A 159 12.17 -3.90 20.37
N ARG A 160 12.40 -4.19 21.66
CA ARG A 160 11.70 -3.56 22.78
C ARG A 160 12.65 -3.14 23.89
N GLY A 161 12.24 -2.13 24.66
CA GLY A 161 12.99 -1.68 25.84
C GLY A 161 14.43 -1.32 25.48
N GLU A 162 15.39 -1.91 26.20
CA GLU A 162 16.80 -1.61 26.01
C GLU A 162 17.31 -2.02 24.61
N ALA A 163 16.84 -3.15 24.08
CA ALA A 163 17.21 -3.58 22.72
C ALA A 163 16.75 -2.57 21.65
N ALA A 164 15.58 -1.95 21.84
CA ALA A 164 15.12 -0.87 20.96
C ALA A 164 16.04 0.36 21.06
N ARG A 165 16.38 0.78 22.28
CA ARG A 165 17.23 1.97 22.54
C ARG A 165 18.65 1.83 22.01
N GLN A 166 19.19 0.61 21.98
CA GLN A 166 20.55 0.34 21.51
C GLN A 166 20.65 0.10 19.98
N SER A 167 19.51 0.04 19.28
CA SER A 167 19.43 -0.25 17.85
C SER A 167 20.06 0.85 16.97
N VAL A 168 20.41 0.50 15.73
CA VAL A 168 20.92 1.47 14.75
C VAL A 168 19.85 2.52 14.42
N GLN A 169 18.59 2.09 14.37
CA GLN A 169 17.41 2.92 14.12
C GLN A 169 17.24 3.98 15.23
N ALA A 170 17.43 3.60 16.50
CA ALA A 170 17.35 4.52 17.62
C ALA A 170 18.43 5.62 17.57
N ARG A 171 19.62 5.32 17.06
CA ARG A 171 20.70 6.32 16.90
C ARG A 171 20.33 7.42 15.92
N VAL A 172 19.56 7.10 14.87
CA VAL A 172 19.10 8.07 13.87
C VAL A 172 18.09 9.06 14.45
N LEU A 173 17.31 8.63 15.45
CA LEU A 173 16.31 9.49 16.09
C LEU A 173 16.94 10.61 16.94
N GLY A 174 18.23 10.52 17.29
CA GLY A 174 18.95 11.51 18.11
C GLY A 174 18.50 11.60 19.58
N SER A 175 17.28 11.16 19.90
CA SER A 175 16.75 11.00 21.25
C SER A 175 15.90 9.72 21.33
N THR A 176 16.17 8.91 22.35
CA THR A 176 15.39 7.69 22.66
C THR A 176 14.46 7.90 23.85
N GLN A 177 14.25 9.14 24.29
CA GLN A 177 13.37 9.43 25.42
C GLN A 177 11.95 9.00 25.07
N GLY A 178 11.37 8.15 25.92
CA GLY A 178 10.06 7.57 25.67
C GLY A 178 10.02 6.56 24.53
N LEU A 179 11.15 6.14 23.93
CA LEU A 179 11.16 5.05 22.96
C LEU A 179 10.83 3.74 23.66
N GLU A 180 9.76 3.07 23.21
CA GLU A 180 9.27 1.82 23.78
C GLU A 180 9.65 0.62 22.91
N ARG A 181 9.52 0.77 21.59
CA ARG A 181 9.58 -0.33 20.63
C ARG A 181 10.02 0.16 19.25
N ILE A 182 10.75 -0.69 18.53
CA ILE A 182 11.06 -0.51 17.12
C ILE A 182 10.67 -1.79 16.38
N VAL A 183 9.85 -1.65 15.35
CA VAL A 183 9.44 -2.76 14.47
C VAL A 183 10.09 -2.59 13.11
N VAL A 184 10.90 -3.55 12.68
CA VAL A 184 11.64 -3.50 11.42
C VAL A 184 11.00 -4.42 10.38
N ARG A 185 10.85 -3.92 9.16
CA ARG A 185 10.24 -4.58 8.00
C ARG A 185 11.07 -4.35 6.74
N GLY A 186 12.15 -5.10 6.59
CA GLY A 186 13.04 -4.97 5.43
C GLY A 186 13.80 -3.63 5.43
N ASP A 187 13.38 -2.69 4.59
CA ASP A 187 13.97 -1.34 4.45
C ASP A 187 13.17 -0.27 5.19
N ARG A 188 12.16 -0.64 5.98
CA ARG A 188 11.41 0.30 6.83
C ARG A 188 11.49 -0.10 8.29
N ALA A 189 11.39 0.86 9.19
CA ALA A 189 11.22 0.63 10.61
C ALA A 189 10.24 1.63 11.21
N THR A 190 9.40 1.19 12.13
CA THR A 190 8.50 2.05 12.89
C THR A 190 9.02 2.16 14.32
N ALA A 191 9.41 3.35 14.73
CA ALA A 191 9.72 3.68 16.12
C ALA A 191 8.44 4.10 16.84
N ILE A 192 8.16 3.47 17.98
CA ILE A 192 6.97 3.70 18.79
C ILE A 192 7.40 4.27 20.14
N PHE A 193 6.80 5.40 20.49
CA PHE A 193 7.08 6.14 21.71
C PHE A 193 5.91 6.08 22.68
N THR A 194 6.21 6.29 23.97
CA THR A 194 5.24 6.43 25.04
C THR A 194 4.19 7.48 24.70
N GLY A 195 2.93 7.14 24.98
CA GLY A 195 1.78 7.95 24.59
C GLY A 195 1.31 7.71 23.15
N GLY A 196 1.79 6.64 22.49
CA GLY A 196 1.29 6.20 21.19
C GLY A 196 1.73 7.09 20.03
N LYS A 197 2.79 7.89 20.19
CA LYS A 197 3.42 8.58 19.06
C LYS A 197 4.28 7.59 18.29
N TRP A 198 4.38 7.75 16.98
CA TRP A 198 5.27 6.93 16.16
C TRP A 198 5.99 7.77 15.11
N LEU A 199 7.12 7.24 14.64
CA LEU A 199 7.86 7.79 13.52
C LEU A 199 8.32 6.63 12.62
N THR A 200 8.26 6.85 11.31
CA THR A 200 8.73 5.89 10.31
C THR A 200 10.15 6.25 9.90
N LEU A 201 10.98 5.21 9.75
CA LEU A 201 12.33 5.27 9.23
C LEU A 201 12.41 4.46 7.94
N VAL A 202 13.21 4.92 6.99
CA VAL A 202 13.52 4.23 5.73
C VAL A 202 15.02 3.98 5.65
N ARG A 203 15.41 2.81 5.14
CA ARG A 203 16.79 2.39 4.90
C ARG A 203 17.19 2.83 3.49
N GLU A 204 18.14 3.74 3.43
CA GLU A 204 18.84 4.15 2.23
C GLU A 204 20.22 3.49 2.16
N THR A 205 20.92 3.64 1.03
CA THR A 205 22.26 3.06 0.80
C THR A 205 23.27 3.43 1.92
N ALA A 206 23.12 4.61 2.52
CA ALA A 206 24.01 5.13 3.56
C ALA A 206 23.55 4.86 5.01
N GLY A 207 22.38 4.24 5.23
CA GLY A 207 21.84 3.98 6.57
C GLY A 207 20.34 4.25 6.69
N TRP A 208 19.87 4.41 7.92
CA TRP A 208 18.47 4.74 8.21
C TRP A 208 18.25 6.26 8.22
N ARG A 209 17.08 6.72 7.79
CA ARG A 209 16.62 8.13 7.84
C ARG A 209 15.15 8.22 8.24
N THR A 210 14.72 9.38 8.74
CA THR A 210 13.30 9.66 8.96
C THR A 210 12.57 9.77 7.64
N ASP A 211 11.37 9.21 7.59
CA ASP A 211 10.46 9.29 6.45
C ASP A 211 9.57 10.51 6.64
N ASP A 212 10.02 11.66 6.13
CA ASP A 212 9.37 12.97 6.28
C ASP A 212 8.08 13.12 5.42
#